data_AF-A0A953P3A1-F1
#
_entry.id   AF-A0A953P3A1-F1
#
_cell.length_a   1.000
_cell.length_b   1.000
_cell.length_c   1.000
_cell.angle_alpha   90.00
_cell.angle_beta   90.00
_cell.angle_gamma   90.00
#
_symmetry.space_group_name_H-M   'P 1'
#
loop_
_entity.id
_entity.type
_entity.pdbx_description
1 polymer ?
#
loop_
_entity_poly.entity_id
_entity_poly.type
_entity_poly.pdbx_seq_one_letter_code
_entity_poly.pdbx_strand_id
1 'polypeptide(L)'
;RTDGDLHGAVFHLSTWMYPAHRLQVLAEVTKRLRQGKPCFLVATQCVEAGVDVDFPAVWRAFGPYDSIVQAAGRCNRNGALDGLGQVHVFTPTDDTSPRGAYTSAMTNAHLLRKMGKADPNDPQSFDTYFRLFYQATVPDLGGCAVQSAREKLHFKEVSEIFRFIDADSVPLLIESARMDDGQTVEDWRKKAAEKHYFTADEWRAIQPFIVNLSYPASEKTRGFLSQTDSELVFRDDDDVRGLRRMKLPSLYSDGPNGCGLDVTAESLAKLDTCP
;
A
#
# COMPACT_ATOMS: atom_id res chain seq x y z
N ARG A 1 -28.67 -11.40 18.97
CA ARG A 1 -27.38 -12.10 18.71
C ARG A 1 -26.62 -12.10 20.03
N THR A 2 -26.15 -13.26 20.48
CA THR A 2 -25.43 -13.43 21.75
C THR A 2 -23.96 -13.05 21.61
N ASP A 3 -23.35 -12.56 22.69
CA ASP A 3 -21.97 -12.01 22.73
C ASP A 3 -20.89 -13.00 22.23
N GLY A 4 -21.15 -14.31 22.34
CA GLY A 4 -20.27 -15.37 21.85
C GLY A 4 -20.11 -15.46 20.33
N ASP A 5 -21.08 -14.96 19.54
CA ASP A 5 -21.02 -14.99 18.06
C ASP A 5 -20.13 -13.89 17.47
N LEU A 6 -19.72 -12.91 18.28
CA LEU A 6 -18.87 -11.78 17.86
C LEU A 6 -17.38 -12.09 18.01
N HIS A 7 -17.02 -13.08 18.84
CA HIS A 7 -15.63 -13.43 19.07
C HIS A 7 -15.00 -14.01 17.79
N GLY A 8 -13.99 -13.32 17.26
CA GLY A 8 -13.36 -13.66 15.99
C GLY A 8 -14.13 -13.22 14.75
N ALA A 9 -15.10 -12.29 14.85
CA ALA A 9 -15.80 -11.69 13.71
C ALA A 9 -15.19 -10.39 13.19
N VAL A 10 -14.10 -9.92 13.80
CA VAL A 10 -13.42 -8.68 13.45
C VAL A 10 -12.14 -8.99 12.66
N PHE A 11 -12.00 -8.33 11.52
CA PHE A 11 -10.89 -8.48 10.59
C PHE A 11 -10.27 -7.12 10.30
N HIS A 12 -8.98 -7.12 9.95
CA HIS A 12 -8.21 -5.93 9.60
C HIS A 12 -7.56 -6.10 8.23
N LEU A 13 -7.58 -5.06 7.39
CA LEU A 13 -6.86 -5.02 6.13
C LEU A 13 -6.12 -3.67 5.96
N SER A 14 -4.81 -3.72 5.74
CA SER A 14 -4.03 -2.52 5.42
C SER A 14 -2.89 -2.80 4.46
N THR A 15 -2.31 -1.75 3.91
CA THR A 15 -1.11 -1.79 3.06
C THR A 15 0.14 -2.28 3.80
N TRP A 16 0.12 -2.30 5.14
CA TRP A 16 1.23 -2.80 5.97
C TRP A 16 1.17 -4.32 6.18
N MET A 17 0.19 -5.01 5.57
CA MET A 17 0.14 -6.46 5.53
C MET A 17 0.80 -6.96 4.24
N TYR A 18 1.65 -7.98 4.35
CA TYR A 18 2.22 -8.64 3.18
C TYR A 18 1.12 -9.28 2.30
N PRO A 19 1.31 -9.36 0.96
CA PRO A 19 0.30 -9.86 0.03
C PRO A 19 -0.36 -11.18 0.43
N ALA A 20 0.39 -12.20 0.83
CA ALA A 20 -0.17 -13.51 1.19
C ALA A 20 -1.12 -13.43 2.41
N HIS A 21 -0.77 -12.65 3.43
CA HIS A 21 -1.66 -12.43 4.58
C HIS A 21 -2.95 -11.70 4.20
N ARG A 22 -2.86 -10.70 3.30
CA ARG A 22 -4.05 -10.01 2.79
C ARG A 22 -5.01 -10.98 2.10
N LEU A 23 -4.48 -11.89 1.27
CA LEU A 23 -5.29 -12.91 0.59
C LEU A 23 -5.99 -13.85 1.59
N GLN A 24 -5.29 -14.28 2.65
CA GLN A 24 -5.87 -15.13 3.69
C GLN A 24 -7.03 -14.44 4.42
N VAL A 25 -6.85 -13.18 4.82
CA VAL A 25 -7.91 -12.40 5.48
C VAL A 25 -9.11 -12.21 4.55
N LEU A 26 -8.87 -11.87 3.27
CA LEU A 26 -9.93 -11.69 2.28
C LEU A 26 -10.71 -12.99 2.00
N ALA A 27 -10.03 -14.14 1.97
CA ALA A 27 -10.66 -15.43 1.79
C ALA A 27 -11.62 -15.74 2.95
N GLU A 28 -11.21 -15.50 4.20
CA GLU A 28 -12.07 -15.73 5.37
C GLU A 28 -13.24 -14.75 5.43
N VAL A 29 -13.01 -13.46 5.14
CA VAL A 29 -14.08 -12.45 5.03
C VAL A 29 -15.12 -12.87 3.98
N THR A 30 -14.67 -13.22 2.77
CA THR A 30 -15.54 -13.65 1.67
C THR A 30 -16.36 -14.88 2.04
N LYS A 31 -15.72 -15.87 2.67
CA LYS A 31 -16.39 -17.09 3.16
C LYS A 31 -17.48 -16.78 4.17
N ARG A 32 -17.22 -15.87 5.12
CA ARG A 32 -18.21 -15.50 6.15
C ARG A 32 -19.38 -14.73 5.60
N LEU A 33 -19.13 -13.77 4.70
CA LEU A 33 -20.18 -13.01 4.02
C LEU A 33 -21.11 -13.94 3.25
N ARG A 34 -20.56 -14.91 2.49
CA ARG A 34 -21.35 -15.93 1.79
C ARG A 34 -22.18 -16.81 2.73
N GLN A 35 -21.71 -17.04 3.95
CA GLN A 35 -22.41 -17.84 4.97
C GLN A 35 -23.42 -17.01 5.80
N GLY A 36 -23.56 -15.70 5.54
CA GLY A 36 -24.41 -14.81 6.34
C GLY A 36 -23.94 -14.64 7.80
N LYS A 37 -22.67 -14.95 8.08
CA LYS A 37 -22.09 -14.86 9.43
C LYS A 37 -21.69 -13.42 9.77
N PRO A 38 -21.66 -13.05 11.07
CA PRO A 38 -21.10 -11.77 11.49
C PRO A 38 -19.67 -11.58 10.95
N CYS A 39 -19.46 -10.43 10.31
CA CYS A 39 -18.17 -10.05 9.72
C CYS A 39 -18.03 -8.53 9.76
N PHE A 40 -17.05 -8.05 10.53
CA PHE A 40 -16.66 -6.66 10.61
C PHE A 40 -15.26 -6.54 10.02
N LEU A 41 -15.12 -5.80 8.93
CA LEU A 41 -13.82 -5.53 8.33
C LEU A 41 -13.45 -4.07 8.55
N VAL A 42 -12.37 -3.84 9.28
CA VAL A 42 -11.74 -2.53 9.38
C VAL A 42 -10.63 -2.49 8.35
N ALA A 43 -10.66 -1.52 7.44
CA ALA A 43 -9.64 -1.41 6.41
C ALA A 43 -9.20 0.02 6.15
N THR A 44 -7.94 0.16 5.74
CA THR A 44 -7.47 1.41 5.12
C THR A 44 -7.94 1.45 3.65
N GLN A 45 -7.47 2.44 2.88
CA GLN A 45 -7.81 2.65 1.45
C GLN A 45 -7.54 1.43 0.54
N CYS A 46 -6.86 0.39 1.03
CA CYS A 46 -6.58 -0.83 0.27
C CYS A 46 -7.83 -1.62 -0.21
N VAL A 47 -9.01 -1.38 0.36
CA VAL A 47 -10.27 -2.02 -0.09
C VAL A 47 -10.97 -1.24 -1.20
N GLU A 48 -10.60 0.03 -1.43
CA GLU A 48 -11.25 0.91 -2.41
C GLU A 48 -11.06 0.39 -3.85
N ALA A 49 -9.87 -0.16 -4.17
CA ALA A 49 -9.55 -0.74 -5.46
C ALA A 49 -9.01 -2.19 -5.36
N GLY A 50 -9.50 -3.07 -6.23
CA GLY A 50 -8.92 -4.41 -6.44
C GLY A 50 -9.37 -5.52 -5.48
N VAL A 51 -10.29 -5.25 -4.55
CA VAL A 51 -10.80 -6.25 -3.60
C VAL A 51 -12.27 -6.59 -3.91
N ASP A 52 -12.58 -7.89 -4.07
CA ASP A 52 -13.93 -8.40 -4.35
C ASP A 52 -14.71 -8.72 -3.05
N VAL A 53 -15.17 -7.68 -2.38
CA VAL A 53 -16.02 -7.78 -1.17
C VAL A 53 -17.36 -7.08 -1.36
N ASP A 54 -18.39 -7.62 -0.74
CA ASP A 54 -19.77 -7.12 -0.79
C ASP A 54 -20.39 -7.11 0.62
N PHE A 55 -20.58 -5.92 1.18
CA PHE A 55 -21.09 -5.74 2.53
C PHE A 55 -22.50 -5.11 2.53
N PRO A 56 -23.36 -5.47 3.50
CA PRO A 56 -24.68 -4.86 3.61
C PRO A 56 -24.64 -3.40 4.08
N ALA A 57 -23.57 -3.02 4.79
CA ALA A 57 -23.33 -1.66 5.24
C ALA A 57 -21.84 -1.32 5.18
N VAL A 58 -21.52 -0.09 4.78
CA VAL A 58 -20.16 0.45 4.72
C VAL A 58 -20.10 1.73 5.54
N TRP A 59 -19.04 1.86 6.35
CA TRP A 59 -18.76 3.06 7.13
C TRP A 59 -17.46 3.65 6.62
N ARG A 60 -17.50 4.91 6.15
CA ARG A 60 -16.34 5.58 5.56
C ARG A 60 -16.11 6.92 6.25
N ALA A 61 -14.90 7.11 6.76
CA ALA A 61 -14.47 8.45 7.18
C ALA A 61 -14.55 9.40 5.98
N PHE A 62 -14.93 10.66 6.18
CA PHE A 62 -15.03 11.64 5.11
C PHE A 62 -13.69 11.77 4.37
N GLY A 63 -13.75 11.93 3.05
CA GLY A 63 -12.59 11.85 2.18
C GLY A 63 -12.85 12.47 0.81
N PRO A 64 -11.92 12.28 -0.14
CA PRO A 64 -12.13 12.57 -1.56
C PRO A 64 -13.45 11.99 -2.07
N TYR A 65 -14.12 12.70 -2.98
CA TYR A 65 -15.46 12.31 -3.45
C TYR A 65 -15.42 10.95 -4.17
N ASP A 66 -14.40 10.74 -5.00
CA ASP A 66 -14.13 9.49 -5.69
C ASP A 66 -13.87 8.32 -4.73
N SER A 67 -13.07 8.50 -3.68
CA SER A 67 -12.87 7.48 -2.63
C SER A 67 -14.16 7.09 -1.93
N ILE A 68 -15.05 8.05 -1.63
CA ILE A 68 -16.35 7.78 -1.00
C ILE A 68 -17.21 6.91 -1.93
N VAL A 69 -17.28 7.24 -3.22
CA VAL A 69 -18.07 6.48 -4.19
C VAL A 69 -17.46 5.09 -4.44
N GLN A 70 -16.13 4.97 -4.50
CA GLN A 70 -15.46 3.68 -4.62
C GLN A 70 -15.77 2.76 -3.43
N ALA A 71 -15.77 3.30 -2.21
CA ALA A 71 -16.20 2.56 -1.02
C ALA A 71 -17.69 2.18 -1.07
N ALA A 72 -18.55 3.07 -1.56
CA ALA A 72 -19.97 2.80 -1.76
C ALA A 72 -20.21 1.64 -2.77
N GLY A 73 -19.35 1.51 -3.78
CA GLY A 73 -19.38 0.40 -4.74
C GLY A 73 -19.07 -0.98 -4.14
N ARG A 74 -18.67 -1.06 -2.86
CA ARG A 74 -18.52 -2.31 -2.09
C ARG A 74 -19.72 -2.61 -1.19
N CYS A 75 -20.74 -1.74 -1.21
CA CYS A 75 -21.96 -1.91 -0.44
C CYS A 75 -23.09 -2.45 -1.32
N ASN A 76 -23.64 -3.60 -0.94
CA ASN A 76 -24.68 -4.31 -1.72
C ASN A 76 -24.35 -4.40 -3.22
N ARG A 77 -23.08 -4.67 -3.54
CA ARG A 77 -22.53 -4.66 -4.89
C ARG A 77 -23.23 -5.68 -5.80
N ASN A 78 -23.61 -6.83 -5.25
CA ASN A 78 -24.30 -7.88 -6.03
C ASN A 78 -25.83 -7.78 -5.95
N GLY A 79 -26.38 -6.76 -5.27
CA GLY A 79 -27.83 -6.60 -5.12
C GLY A 79 -28.51 -7.74 -4.35
N ALA A 80 -27.79 -8.39 -3.44
CA ALA A 80 -28.27 -9.58 -2.72
C ALA A 80 -29.27 -9.26 -1.59
N LEU A 81 -29.41 -7.98 -1.22
CA LEU A 81 -30.38 -7.53 -0.23
C LEU A 81 -31.75 -7.27 -0.86
N ASP A 82 -32.82 -7.52 -0.12
CA ASP A 82 -34.21 -7.14 -0.48
C ASP A 82 -34.44 -5.60 -0.48
N GLY A 83 -33.36 -4.81 -0.40
CA GLY A 83 -33.36 -3.36 -0.33
C GLY A 83 -31.98 -2.77 -0.67
N LEU A 84 -31.80 -1.48 -0.39
CA LEU A 84 -30.52 -0.80 -0.64
C LEU A 84 -29.51 -1.09 0.47
N GLY A 85 -28.24 -1.19 0.09
CA GLY A 85 -27.13 -1.15 1.03
C GLY A 85 -27.00 0.23 1.68
N GLN A 86 -26.39 0.29 2.87
CA GLN A 86 -26.22 1.54 3.60
C GLN A 86 -24.78 2.02 3.60
N VAL A 87 -24.55 3.25 3.15
CA VAL A 87 -23.24 3.90 3.22
C VAL A 87 -23.31 5.05 4.23
N HIS A 88 -22.54 4.92 5.30
CA HIS A 88 -22.44 5.91 6.37
C HIS A 88 -21.14 6.68 6.23
N VAL A 89 -21.23 7.97 5.88
CA VAL A 89 -20.06 8.86 5.79
C VAL A 89 -19.98 9.69 7.06
N PHE A 90 -18.90 9.53 7.82
CA PHE A 90 -18.70 10.23 9.10
C PHE A 90 -17.45 11.08 9.07
N THR A 91 -17.42 12.19 9.81
CA THR A 91 -16.21 13.01 9.98
C THR A 91 -15.56 12.62 11.30
N PRO A 92 -14.31 12.10 11.28
CA PRO A 92 -13.55 11.88 12.51
C PRO A 92 -13.36 13.19 13.28
N THR A 93 -13.34 13.12 14.62
CA THR A 93 -13.12 14.31 15.47
C THR A 93 -11.65 14.68 15.64
N ASP A 94 -10.74 13.77 15.29
CA ASP A 94 -9.31 13.95 15.36
C ASP A 94 -8.76 14.64 14.09
N ASP A 95 -7.82 15.57 14.26
CA ASP A 95 -7.30 16.41 13.18
C ASP A 95 -6.16 15.75 12.38
N THR A 96 -6.22 14.42 12.21
CA THR A 96 -5.18 13.62 11.55
C THR A 96 -5.34 13.57 10.02
N SER A 97 -5.88 14.64 9.43
CA SER A 97 -6.15 14.70 7.99
C SER A 97 -4.87 14.56 7.18
N PRO A 98 -4.84 13.67 6.16
CA PRO A 98 -3.68 13.55 5.28
C PRO A 98 -3.38 14.88 4.58
N ARG A 99 -2.10 15.25 4.51
CA ARG A 99 -1.62 16.54 3.97
C ARG A 99 -1.55 16.54 2.44
N GLY A 100 -1.44 17.73 1.86
CA GLY A 100 -1.18 17.92 0.42
C GLY A 100 -2.42 17.77 -0.44
N ALA A 101 -2.28 17.15 -1.61
CA ALA A 101 -3.36 16.98 -2.59
C ALA A 101 -4.62 16.32 -1.98
N TYR A 102 -4.46 15.44 -1.00
CA TYR A 102 -5.59 14.80 -0.32
C TYR A 102 -6.46 15.82 0.44
N THR A 103 -5.85 16.82 1.10
CA THR A 103 -6.59 17.89 1.78
C THR A 103 -7.38 18.74 0.77
N SER A 104 -6.79 19.04 -0.39
CA SER A 104 -7.46 19.75 -1.48
C SER A 104 -8.63 18.92 -2.02
N ALA A 105 -8.46 17.61 -2.21
CA ALA A 105 -9.52 16.71 -2.66
C ALA A 105 -10.70 16.69 -1.68
N MET A 106 -10.42 16.57 -0.37
CA MET A 106 -11.45 16.63 0.68
C MET A 106 -12.18 17.97 0.71
N THR A 107 -11.46 19.08 0.56
CA THR A 107 -12.05 20.43 0.54
C THR A 107 -13.00 20.59 -0.65
N ASN A 108 -12.60 20.12 -1.83
CA ASN A 108 -13.44 20.15 -3.02
C ASN A 108 -14.64 19.21 -2.91
N ALA A 109 -14.49 18.03 -2.30
CA ALA A 109 -15.62 17.14 -2.01
C ALA A 109 -16.63 17.81 -1.05
N HIS A 110 -16.15 18.54 -0.05
CA HIS A 110 -17.00 19.29 0.87
C HIS A 110 -17.74 20.45 0.16
N LEU A 111 -17.05 21.17 -0.73
CA LEU A 111 -17.65 22.22 -1.56
C LEU A 111 -18.73 21.65 -2.49
N LEU A 112 -18.44 20.56 -3.21
CA LEU A 112 -19.38 19.88 -4.09
C LEU A 112 -20.66 19.49 -3.35
N ARG A 113 -20.52 18.96 -2.13
CA ARG A 113 -21.66 18.65 -1.24
C ARG A 113 -22.45 19.89 -0.86
N LYS A 114 -21.78 20.98 -0.46
CA LYS A 114 -22.44 22.26 -0.10
C LYS A 114 -23.19 22.90 -1.27
N MET A 115 -22.70 22.71 -2.49
CA MET A 115 -23.36 23.16 -3.71
C MET A 115 -24.58 22.31 -4.09
N GLY A 116 -24.86 21.21 -3.39
CA GLY A 116 -25.91 20.27 -3.76
C GLY A 116 -25.62 19.49 -5.04
N LYS A 117 -24.35 19.42 -5.45
CA LYS A 117 -23.88 18.77 -6.69
C LYS A 117 -23.14 17.45 -6.45
N ALA A 118 -23.28 16.88 -5.25
CA ALA A 118 -22.67 15.60 -4.90
C ALA A 118 -23.69 14.48 -5.06
N ASP A 119 -24.01 14.12 -6.31
CA ASP A 119 -24.83 12.95 -6.64
C ASP A 119 -23.96 11.86 -7.29
N PRO A 120 -23.74 10.72 -6.62
CA PRO A 120 -22.97 9.60 -7.17
C PRO A 120 -23.56 9.00 -8.45
N ASN A 121 -24.86 9.21 -8.71
CA ASN A 121 -25.53 8.70 -9.91
C ASN A 121 -25.50 9.69 -11.08
N ASP A 122 -25.05 10.92 -10.86
CA ASP A 122 -24.88 11.94 -11.89
C ASP A 122 -23.41 12.04 -12.32
N PRO A 123 -23.06 11.63 -13.56
CA PRO A 123 -21.71 11.80 -14.09
C PRO A 123 -21.20 13.24 -14.03
N GLN A 124 -22.07 14.25 -14.11
CA GLN A 124 -21.68 15.67 -14.03
C GLN A 124 -21.14 16.06 -12.66
N SER A 125 -21.53 15.34 -11.60
CA SER A 125 -20.96 15.52 -10.26
C SER A 125 -19.46 15.24 -10.26
N PHE A 126 -19.02 14.20 -10.99
CA PHE A 126 -17.60 13.85 -11.11
C PHE A 126 -16.83 14.85 -11.97
N ASP A 127 -17.41 15.31 -13.09
CA ASP A 127 -16.79 16.36 -13.91
C ASP A 127 -16.57 17.63 -13.08
N THR A 128 -17.60 18.06 -12.36
CA THR A 128 -17.52 19.24 -11.47
C THR A 128 -16.46 19.03 -10.39
N TYR A 129 -16.45 17.88 -9.73
CA TYR A 129 -15.48 17.54 -8.70
C TYR A 129 -14.03 17.60 -9.20
N PHE A 130 -13.72 16.88 -10.29
CA PHE A 130 -12.37 16.80 -10.82
C PHE A 130 -11.93 18.14 -11.40
N ARG A 131 -12.84 18.91 -12.03
CA ARG A 131 -12.54 20.26 -12.50
C ARG A 131 -12.12 21.18 -11.35
N LEU A 132 -12.86 21.20 -10.25
CA LEU A 132 -12.51 21.95 -9.05
C LEU A 132 -11.19 21.46 -8.43
N PHE A 133 -11.01 20.14 -8.36
CA PHE A 133 -9.81 19.53 -7.81
C PHE A 133 -8.56 19.89 -8.61
N TYR A 134 -8.57 19.74 -9.94
CA TYR A 134 -7.42 20.07 -10.78
C TYR A 134 -7.14 21.57 -10.83
N GLN A 135 -8.17 22.43 -10.82
CA GLN A 135 -7.96 23.88 -10.73
C GLN A 135 -7.28 24.29 -9.41
N ALA A 136 -7.58 23.61 -8.30
CA ALA A 136 -7.01 23.90 -6.99
C ALA A 136 -5.65 23.20 -6.73
N THR A 137 -5.36 22.09 -7.41
CA THR A 137 -4.27 21.16 -7.08
C THR A 137 -3.26 20.98 -8.22
N VAL A 138 -3.38 21.73 -9.31
CA VAL A 138 -2.30 21.88 -10.29
C VAL A 138 -1.56 23.20 -9.99
N PRO A 139 -0.70 23.26 -8.95
CA PRO A 139 0.47 24.11 -9.08
C PRO A 139 1.26 23.60 -10.29
N ASP A 140 1.91 24.50 -11.03
CA ASP A 140 2.93 24.16 -12.01
C ASP A 140 4.04 23.39 -11.29
N LEU A 141 3.86 22.07 -11.12
CA LEU A 141 4.74 21.10 -10.44
C LEU A 141 6.01 20.88 -11.27
N GLY A 142 6.67 21.99 -11.62
CA GLY A 142 7.71 22.03 -12.63
C GLY A 142 7.22 21.61 -14.01
N GLY A 143 5.92 21.70 -14.33
CA GLY A 143 5.39 21.36 -15.66
C GLY A 143 6.15 22.09 -16.77
N CYS A 144 6.37 23.39 -16.62
CA CYS A 144 7.20 24.14 -17.56
C CYS A 144 8.66 23.65 -17.59
N ALA A 145 9.27 23.33 -16.44
CA ALA A 145 10.66 22.87 -16.35
C ALA A 145 10.87 21.46 -16.92
N VAL A 146 9.97 20.53 -16.58
CA VAL A 146 9.93 19.15 -17.09
C VAL A 146 9.69 19.15 -18.59
N GLN A 147 8.71 19.92 -19.09
CA GLN A 147 8.47 19.99 -20.53
C GLN A 147 9.67 20.65 -21.26
N SER A 148 10.25 21.72 -20.70
CA SER A 148 11.45 22.36 -21.26
C SER A 148 12.66 21.42 -21.32
N ALA A 149 12.87 20.59 -20.29
CA ALA A 149 13.95 19.60 -20.25
C ALA A 149 13.67 18.42 -21.22
N ARG A 150 12.40 18.00 -21.35
CA ARG A 150 11.97 16.98 -22.31
C ARG A 150 12.16 17.43 -23.76
N GLU A 151 11.81 18.67 -24.09
CA GLU A 151 12.03 19.25 -25.43
C GLU A 151 13.52 19.26 -25.83
N LYS A 152 14.41 19.41 -24.85
CA LYS A 152 15.87 19.36 -25.03
C LYS A 152 16.47 17.95 -24.92
N LEU A 153 15.64 16.92 -24.73
CA LEU A 153 16.07 15.52 -24.51
C LEU A 153 17.00 15.34 -23.29
N HIS A 154 16.89 16.22 -22.28
CA HIS A 154 17.67 16.15 -21.03
C HIS A 154 17.07 15.13 -20.05
N PHE A 155 17.11 13.84 -20.39
CA PHE A 155 16.43 12.79 -19.62
C PHE A 155 16.90 12.67 -18.17
N LYS A 156 18.19 12.93 -17.90
CA LYS A 156 18.73 12.95 -16.53
C LYS A 156 18.08 14.06 -15.69
N GLU A 157 18.03 15.27 -16.22
CA GLU A 157 17.41 16.43 -15.57
C GLU A 157 15.90 16.18 -15.34
N VAL A 158 15.20 15.59 -16.31
CA VAL A 158 13.78 15.20 -16.15
C VAL A 158 13.60 14.21 -14.99
N SER A 159 14.49 13.21 -14.87
CA SER A 159 14.41 12.22 -13.79
C SER A 159 14.70 12.79 -12.40
N GLU A 160 15.43 13.89 -12.33
CA GLU A 160 15.75 14.61 -11.09
C GLU A 160 14.61 15.57 -10.69
N ILE A 161 14.01 16.28 -11.66
CA ILE A 161 12.96 17.27 -11.44
C ILE A 161 11.58 16.61 -11.22
N PHE A 162 11.32 15.48 -11.87
CA PHE A 162 10.02 14.80 -11.79
C PHE A 162 10.16 13.35 -11.34
N ARG A 163 9.75 13.11 -10.09
CA ARG A 163 9.53 11.76 -9.57
C ARG A 163 8.03 11.51 -9.48
N PHE A 164 7.52 10.56 -10.27
CA PHE A 164 6.11 10.19 -10.22
C PHE A 164 5.74 9.48 -8.90
N ILE A 165 6.72 8.82 -8.27
CA ILE A 165 6.58 8.15 -6.98
C ILE A 165 7.58 8.79 -6.04
N ASP A 166 7.09 9.58 -5.08
CA ASP A 166 7.91 10.35 -4.12
C ASP A 166 8.53 9.50 -2.99
N ALA A 167 8.25 8.19 -2.95
CA ALA A 167 8.64 7.34 -1.84
C ALA A 167 9.83 6.46 -2.18
N ASP A 168 10.93 6.65 -1.46
CA ASP A 168 11.94 5.62 -1.28
C ASP A 168 11.28 4.52 -0.44
N SER A 169 10.78 3.46 -1.06
CA SER A 169 10.18 2.33 -0.33
C SER A 169 11.19 1.22 -0.12
N VAL A 170 11.29 0.71 1.10
CA VAL A 170 12.19 -0.38 1.49
C VAL A 170 11.40 -1.68 1.59
N PRO A 171 11.72 -2.71 0.78
CA PRO A 171 11.12 -4.03 0.94
C PRO A 171 11.52 -4.70 2.25
N LEU A 172 10.57 -5.28 2.96
CA LEU A 172 10.75 -6.08 4.16
C LEU A 172 10.26 -7.49 3.90
N LEU A 173 11.13 -8.47 4.14
CA LEU A 173 10.77 -9.88 4.06
C LEU A 173 10.30 -10.37 5.43
N ILE A 174 9.10 -10.98 5.47
CA ILE A 174 8.54 -11.52 6.72
C ILE A 174 8.94 -12.99 6.89
N GLU A 175 9.98 -13.24 7.69
CA GLU A 175 10.58 -14.59 7.84
C GLU A 175 9.66 -15.59 8.55
N SER A 176 8.85 -15.12 9.50
CA SER A 176 7.93 -15.95 10.28
C SER A 176 6.70 -16.42 9.47
N ALA A 177 6.55 -15.96 8.23
CA ALA A 177 5.45 -16.36 7.38
C ALA A 177 5.63 -17.80 6.87
N ARG A 178 4.52 -18.54 6.84
CA ARG A 178 4.45 -19.90 6.28
C ARG A 178 3.94 -19.85 4.85
N MET A 179 4.59 -20.63 4.00
CA MET A 179 4.20 -20.81 2.60
C MET A 179 3.18 -21.94 2.46
N ASP A 180 2.50 -21.99 1.31
CA ASP A 180 1.45 -22.99 1.04
C ASP A 180 1.98 -24.43 0.98
N ASP A 181 3.28 -24.60 0.69
CA ASP A 181 3.99 -25.89 0.68
C ASP A 181 4.48 -26.31 2.08
N GLY A 182 4.17 -25.53 3.12
CA GLY A 182 4.58 -25.77 4.49
C GLY A 182 6.01 -25.34 4.82
N GLN A 183 6.79 -24.86 3.85
CA GLN A 183 8.12 -24.28 4.10
C GLN A 183 7.98 -22.90 4.73
N THR A 184 8.99 -22.49 5.47
CA THR A 184 9.09 -21.11 5.95
C THR A 184 9.93 -20.28 4.99
N VAL A 185 9.76 -18.97 5.04
CA VAL A 185 10.64 -18.04 4.32
C VAL A 185 12.11 -18.18 4.80
N GLU A 186 12.32 -18.59 6.06
CA GLU A 186 13.62 -18.92 6.62
C GLU A 186 14.32 -20.10 5.89
N ASP A 187 13.56 -21.10 5.42
CA ASP A 187 14.12 -22.23 4.66
C ASP A 187 14.70 -21.77 3.32
N TRP A 188 14.06 -20.80 2.67
CA TRP A 188 14.56 -20.18 1.44
C TRP A 188 15.79 -19.33 1.67
N ARG A 189 15.86 -18.62 2.81
CA ARG A 189 17.08 -17.90 3.20
C ARG A 189 18.26 -18.85 3.38
N LYS A 190 18.07 -20.01 4.04
CA LYS A 190 19.13 -21.03 4.20
C LYS A 190 19.60 -21.56 2.84
N LYS A 191 18.67 -21.90 1.95
CA LYS A 191 18.98 -22.32 0.57
C LYS A 191 19.72 -21.24 -0.23
N ALA A 192 19.32 -19.98 -0.09
CA ALA A 192 19.97 -18.86 -0.76
C ALA A 192 21.34 -18.54 -0.15
N ALA A 193 21.52 -18.74 1.17
CA ALA A 193 22.81 -18.58 1.83
C ALA A 193 23.84 -19.60 1.34
N GLU A 194 23.41 -20.84 1.04
CA GLU A 194 24.27 -21.87 0.43
C GLU A 194 24.64 -21.55 -1.03
N LYS A 195 23.69 -21.01 -1.80
CA LYS A 195 23.89 -20.69 -3.23
C LYS A 195 24.51 -19.31 -3.47
N HIS A 196 24.43 -18.45 -2.47
CA HIS A 196 24.79 -17.03 -2.53
C HIS A 196 23.90 -16.19 -3.45
N TYR A 197 22.79 -16.73 -3.96
CA TYR A 197 21.80 -15.95 -4.70
C TYR A 197 20.39 -16.55 -4.70
N PHE A 198 19.40 -15.71 -5.02
CA PHE A 198 18.05 -16.14 -5.39
C PHE A 198 17.91 -16.22 -6.91
N THR A 199 17.38 -17.32 -7.41
CA THR A 199 16.91 -17.44 -8.80
C THR A 199 15.62 -16.65 -9.01
N ALA A 200 15.22 -16.43 -10.28
CA ALA A 200 13.98 -15.73 -10.62
C ALA A 200 12.72 -16.40 -10.04
N ASP A 201 12.68 -17.74 -9.99
CA ASP A 201 11.54 -18.47 -9.45
C ASP A 201 11.49 -18.39 -7.93
N GLU A 202 12.65 -18.42 -7.26
CA GLU A 202 12.75 -18.22 -5.82
C GLU A 202 12.32 -16.79 -5.44
N TRP A 203 12.67 -15.79 -6.26
CA TRP A 203 12.21 -14.41 -6.08
C TRP A 203 10.69 -14.28 -6.20
N ARG A 204 10.09 -14.92 -7.22
CA ARG A 204 8.63 -14.96 -7.39
C ARG A 204 7.94 -15.67 -6.22
N ALA A 205 8.56 -16.71 -5.67
CA ALA A 205 8.03 -17.47 -4.54
C ALA A 205 8.00 -16.65 -3.25
N ILE A 206 9.02 -15.80 -2.99
CA ILE A 206 9.08 -14.99 -1.77
C ILE A 206 8.33 -13.65 -1.88
N GLN A 207 8.07 -13.15 -3.10
CA GLN A 207 7.40 -11.86 -3.34
C GLN A 207 6.08 -11.67 -2.54
N PRO A 208 5.21 -12.69 -2.37
CA PRO A 208 3.99 -12.56 -1.57
C PRO A 208 4.22 -12.27 -0.08
N PHE A 209 5.44 -12.46 0.42
CA PHE A 209 5.85 -12.25 1.81
C PHE A 209 6.65 -10.96 2.02
N ILE A 210 6.76 -10.13 0.98
CA ILE A 210 7.43 -8.84 1.03
C ILE A 210 6.39 -7.73 1.27
N VAL A 211 6.68 -6.84 2.22
CA VAL A 211 5.95 -5.59 2.44
C VAL A 211 6.85 -4.39 2.17
N ASN A 212 6.37 -3.38 1.44
CA ASN A 212 7.14 -2.18 1.17
C ASN A 212 6.81 -1.10 2.21
N LEU A 213 7.82 -0.62 2.93
CA LEU A 213 7.68 0.49 3.87
C LEU A 213 8.21 1.78 3.27
N SER A 214 7.51 2.88 3.49
CA SER A 214 7.99 4.21 3.10
C SER A 214 9.20 4.64 3.95
N TYR A 215 10.19 5.23 3.29
CA TYR A 215 11.40 5.79 3.87
C TYR A 215 11.52 7.30 3.55
N PRO A 216 12.01 8.14 4.49
CA PRO A 216 12.38 7.79 5.86
C PRO A 216 11.16 7.38 6.70
N ALA A 217 11.29 6.25 7.40
CA ALA A 217 10.22 5.72 8.24
C ALA A 217 9.99 6.62 9.47
N SER A 218 8.73 6.77 9.90
CA SER A 218 8.39 7.54 11.11
C SER A 218 9.11 7.00 12.36
N GLU A 219 9.34 7.81 13.39
CA GLU A 219 9.92 7.32 14.66
C GLU A 219 9.16 6.12 15.23
N LYS A 220 7.84 6.12 15.10
CA LYS A 220 6.98 5.01 15.52
C LYS A 220 7.28 3.73 14.72
N THR A 221 7.48 3.87 13.40
CA THR A 221 7.86 2.75 12.53
C THR A 221 9.27 2.25 12.86
N ARG A 222 10.24 3.16 13.09
CA ARG A 222 11.59 2.78 13.51
C ARG A 222 11.61 2.05 14.85
N GLY A 223 10.84 2.54 15.83
CA GLY A 223 10.67 1.89 17.12
C GLY A 223 10.06 0.49 17.00
N PHE A 224 9.02 0.32 16.18
CA PHE A 224 8.44 -0.99 15.90
C PHE A 224 9.46 -1.95 15.24
N LEU A 225 10.20 -1.48 14.23
CA LEU A 225 11.21 -2.29 13.56
C LEU A 225 12.34 -2.71 14.52
N SER A 226 12.75 -1.85 15.45
CA SER A 226 13.76 -2.20 16.46
C SER A 226 13.33 -3.28 17.46
N GLN A 227 12.01 -3.53 17.59
CA GLN A 227 11.43 -4.51 18.51
C GLN A 227 11.05 -5.82 17.84
N THR A 228 11.18 -5.92 16.52
CA THR A 228 10.85 -7.12 15.75
C THR A 228 12.11 -7.68 15.11
N ASP A 229 12.27 -9.00 15.12
CA ASP A 229 13.33 -9.71 14.37
C ASP A 229 13.02 -9.65 12.86
N SER A 230 12.93 -8.44 12.29
CA SER A 230 12.62 -8.20 10.88
C SER A 230 13.85 -7.64 10.16
N GLU A 231 14.40 -8.38 9.20
CA GLU A 231 15.54 -7.92 8.38
C GLU A 231 15.04 -7.10 7.16
N LEU A 232 15.55 -5.88 7.00
CA LEU A 232 15.25 -4.92 5.92
C LEU A 232 16.02 -5.25 4.64
N VAL A 233 15.35 -5.21 3.48
CA VAL A 233 15.93 -5.37 2.13
C VAL A 233 15.85 -4.03 1.38
N PHE A 234 16.88 -3.58 0.66
CA PHE A 234 16.97 -2.19 0.14
C PHE A 234 17.06 -2.07 -1.38
N ARG A 235 16.67 -0.90 -1.91
CA ARG A 235 17.01 -0.34 -3.25
C ARG A 235 17.69 1.02 -3.02
N ASP A 236 18.73 1.34 -3.79
CA ASP A 236 19.68 2.43 -3.49
C ASP A 236 19.65 3.56 -4.52
N ASP A 237 19.85 4.80 -4.03
CA ASP A 237 20.49 5.96 -4.67
C ASP A 237 20.79 7.03 -3.57
N ASP A 238 21.72 6.68 -2.68
CA ASP A 238 22.54 7.54 -1.78
C ASP A 238 21.91 8.46 -0.69
N ASP A 239 22.57 8.35 0.49
CA ASP A 239 22.86 9.36 1.53
C ASP A 239 21.82 9.76 2.60
N VAL A 240 21.48 8.85 3.53
CA VAL A 240 21.09 9.24 4.90
C VAL A 240 21.62 8.27 5.96
N ARG A 241 22.26 8.84 6.98
CA ARG A 241 22.88 8.18 8.14
C ARG A 241 21.93 7.21 8.84
N GLY A 242 22.45 6.01 9.13
CA GLY A 242 21.91 5.07 10.11
C GLY A 242 20.85 4.10 9.60
N LEU A 243 21.28 3.11 8.79
CA LEU A 243 20.76 1.74 8.56
C LEU A 243 21.59 1.11 7.41
N ARG A 244 21.71 -0.24 7.35
CA ARG A 244 22.70 -0.95 6.50
C ARG A 244 22.23 -1.29 5.09
N ARG A 245 23.18 -1.32 4.14
CA ARG A 245 23.02 -1.28 2.67
C ARG A 245 23.24 -2.66 2.02
N MET A 246 22.38 -3.03 1.09
CA MET A 246 22.69 -4.01 0.03
C MET A 246 23.05 -3.20 -1.24
N LYS A 247 24.27 -3.37 -1.77
CA LYS A 247 24.77 -2.58 -2.92
C LYS A 247 24.23 -3.13 -4.24
N LEU A 248 23.76 -2.23 -5.09
CA LEU A 248 23.08 -2.46 -6.36
C LEU A 248 23.89 -2.83 -7.62
N PRO A 249 25.24 -2.93 -7.69
CA PRO A 249 25.90 -3.17 -8.98
C PRO A 249 25.61 -4.52 -9.66
N SER A 250 24.79 -5.40 -9.07
CA SER A 250 24.51 -6.73 -9.61
C SER A 250 23.03 -7.14 -9.60
N LEU A 251 22.07 -6.20 -9.56
CA LEU A 251 20.65 -6.56 -9.74
C LEU A 251 20.40 -7.34 -11.05
N TYR A 252 21.29 -7.16 -12.02
CA TYR A 252 21.53 -8.07 -13.14
C TYR A 252 23.03 -8.18 -13.35
N SER A 253 23.70 -9.03 -12.57
CA SER A 253 25.04 -9.47 -12.90
C SER A 253 24.94 -10.55 -13.97
N ASP A 254 25.57 -10.33 -15.13
CA ASP A 254 25.91 -11.36 -16.13
C ASP A 254 26.96 -12.33 -15.57
N GLY A 255 26.78 -12.75 -14.31
CA GLY A 255 27.62 -13.74 -13.66
C GLY A 255 27.53 -15.07 -14.40
N PRO A 256 28.56 -15.93 -14.29
CA PRO A 256 28.72 -17.14 -15.09
C PRO A 256 27.57 -18.16 -14.98
N ASN A 257 26.60 -17.95 -14.07
CA ASN A 257 25.52 -18.88 -13.74
C ASN A 257 24.09 -18.32 -13.95
N GLY A 258 23.93 -17.15 -14.59
CA GLY A 258 22.61 -16.60 -14.92
C GLY A 258 21.95 -15.78 -13.79
N CYS A 259 20.88 -15.08 -14.15
CA CYS A 259 20.26 -13.98 -13.41
C CYS A 259 19.89 -14.33 -11.95
N GLY A 260 20.56 -13.69 -10.98
CA GLY A 260 20.24 -13.84 -9.55
C GLY A 260 20.98 -12.83 -8.66
N LEU A 261 20.33 -12.45 -7.55
CA LEU A 261 20.77 -11.46 -6.56
C LEU A 261 21.90 -12.03 -5.66
N ASP A 262 23.10 -11.46 -5.67
CA ASP A 262 24.22 -11.90 -4.81
C ASP A 262 23.99 -11.48 -3.33
N VAL A 263 23.71 -12.46 -2.47
CA VAL A 263 23.50 -12.30 -1.02
C VAL A 263 24.78 -12.50 -0.20
N THR A 264 25.96 -12.51 -0.82
CA THR A 264 27.26 -12.68 -0.14
C THR A 264 28.22 -11.52 -0.21
N ALA A 265 27.84 -10.42 -0.87
CA ALA A 265 28.66 -9.21 -0.84
C ALA A 265 28.95 -8.82 0.63
N GLU A 266 30.24 -8.65 0.96
CA GLU A 266 30.79 -8.30 2.29
C GLU A 266 30.11 -7.07 2.94
N SER A 267 29.25 -6.36 2.21
CA SER A 267 28.28 -5.38 2.70
C SER A 267 27.27 -5.90 3.75
N LEU A 268 27.14 -7.21 3.95
CA LEU A 268 26.20 -7.80 4.93
C LEU A 268 26.78 -7.95 6.36
N ALA A 269 28.10 -7.81 6.53
CA ALA A 269 28.75 -8.01 7.82
C ALA A 269 29.23 -6.68 8.43
N LYS A 270 28.48 -6.18 9.43
CA LYS A 270 29.03 -5.71 10.72
C LYS A 270 27.94 -5.08 11.58
N LEU A 271 27.23 -5.94 12.31
CA LEU A 271 26.60 -5.63 13.60
C LEU A 271 27.71 -5.25 14.55
N ASP A 272 27.89 -3.95 14.79
CA ASP A 272 28.12 -3.45 16.13
C ASP A 272 28.00 -1.92 16.21
N THR A 273 27.28 -1.53 17.26
CA THR A 273 27.28 -0.24 17.98
C THR A 273 27.27 1.04 17.17
N CYS A 274 26.26 1.89 17.40
CA CYS A 274 26.47 3.30 17.73
C CYS A 274 25.14 3.98 18.13
N PRO A 275 25.19 5.15 18.78
CA PRO A 275 24.38 5.55 19.94
C PRO A 275 23.07 6.26 19.61
#